data_AF-A0A7J4QE32-F1
#
_entry.id   AF-A0A7J4QE32-F1
#
_cell.length_a   1.000
_cell.length_b   1.000
_cell.length_c   1.000
_cell.angle_alpha   90.00
_cell.angle_beta   90.00
_cell.angle_gamma   90.00
#
_symmetry.space_group_name_H-M   'P 1'
#
loop_
_entity.id
_entity.type
_entity.pdbx_description
1 polymer ?
#
loop_
_entity_poly.entity_id
_entity_poly.type
_entity_poly.pdbx_seq_one_letter_code
_entity_poly.pdbx_strand_id
1 'polypeptide(L)'
;MTQNCQTLGELWKVVDDTNRTHFPENDLKPILGNGKIFRPKIMFVFINPTHANISSGPDWRGPRFPFIGTKQVWKIFHKAGMFDNELIEAINSSERWSLEFTDKVLDFLKSKSFYLTNIVKWTGHDATLPDSEKIKLFLPVLEREIEIVQPKYIVTFGLIPFENMAKQKIKLGDYYSGVMQNQKLKYFEMQYGKFKTKIIPCYFPVGRGNPKKAIEILRLIGHL
;
A
#
# COMPACT_ATOMS: atom_id res chain seq x y z
N MET A 1 -1.48 -23.10 -0.99
CA MET A 1 -2.80 -22.54 -0.56
C MET A 1 -3.11 -21.23 -1.26
N THR A 2 -2.22 -20.23 -1.17
CA THR A 2 -2.40 -18.89 -1.79
C THR A 2 -2.70 -18.93 -3.29
N GLN A 3 -2.02 -19.77 -4.08
CA GLN A 3 -2.18 -19.83 -5.54
C GLN A 3 -3.58 -20.24 -6.01
N ASN A 4 -4.37 -20.91 -5.15
CA ASN A 4 -5.72 -21.37 -5.50
C ASN A 4 -6.81 -20.33 -5.21
N CYS A 5 -6.51 -19.26 -4.47
CA CYS A 5 -7.49 -18.23 -4.11
C CYS A 5 -7.95 -17.51 -5.37
N GLN A 6 -9.24 -17.55 -5.70
CA GLN A 6 -9.81 -16.85 -6.86
C GLN A 6 -10.31 -15.45 -6.50
N THR A 7 -10.63 -15.24 -5.22
CA THR A 7 -11.15 -13.97 -4.70
C THR A 7 -10.26 -13.38 -3.61
N LEU A 8 -10.37 -12.07 -3.39
CA LEU A 8 -9.72 -11.42 -2.25
C LEU A 8 -10.22 -12.00 -0.92
N GLY A 9 -11.49 -12.39 -0.81
CA GLY A 9 -12.04 -12.98 0.41
C GLY A 9 -11.36 -14.30 0.80
N GLU A 10 -11.07 -15.17 -0.17
CA GLU A 10 -10.30 -16.40 0.07
C GLU A 10 -8.84 -16.08 0.44
N LEU A 11 -8.24 -15.10 -0.24
CA LEU A 11 -6.88 -14.67 0.05
C LEU A 11 -6.75 -14.10 1.48
N TRP A 12 -7.76 -13.38 1.96
CA TRP A 12 -7.79 -12.83 3.32
C TRP A 12 -7.92 -13.91 4.38
N LYS A 13 -8.66 -14.99 4.14
CA LYS A 13 -8.65 -16.17 5.03
C LYS A 13 -7.24 -16.76 5.16
N VAL A 14 -6.50 -16.86 4.06
CA VAL A 14 -5.09 -17.32 4.09
C VAL A 14 -4.21 -16.38 4.91
N VAL A 15 -4.41 -15.07 4.79
CA VAL A 15 -3.68 -14.07 5.60
C VAL A 15 -3.99 -14.21 7.09
N ASP A 16 -5.26 -14.39 7.45
CA ASP A 16 -5.68 -14.58 8.84
C ASP A 16 -5.08 -15.86 9.43
N ASP A 17 -5.14 -16.97 8.69
CA ASP A 17 -4.56 -18.25 9.11
C ASP A 17 -3.03 -18.17 9.23
N THR A 18 -2.38 -17.47 8.30
CA THR A 18 -0.94 -17.23 8.33
C THR A 18 -0.55 -16.42 9.57
N ASN A 19 -1.30 -15.36 9.89
CA ASN A 19 -1.02 -14.58 11.10
C ASN A 19 -1.23 -15.39 12.37
N ARG A 20 -2.34 -16.14 12.47
CA ARG A 20 -2.64 -17.00 13.62
C ARG A 20 -1.58 -18.08 13.84
N THR A 21 -1.06 -18.66 12.76
CA THR A 21 -0.11 -19.79 12.82
C THR A 21 1.32 -19.33 13.10
N HIS A 22 1.77 -18.27 12.43
CA HIS A 22 3.17 -17.81 12.51
C HIS A 22 3.41 -16.74 13.57
N PHE A 23 2.37 -16.01 13.99
CA PHE A 23 2.49 -14.91 14.96
C PHE A 23 1.38 -14.98 16.03
N PRO A 24 1.22 -16.11 16.75
CA PRO A 24 0.14 -16.30 17.72
C PRO A 24 0.16 -15.29 18.87
N GLU A 25 1.34 -14.76 19.21
CA GLU A 25 1.54 -13.77 20.28
C GLU A 25 1.19 -12.33 19.84
N ASN A 26 0.92 -12.09 18.56
CA ASN A 26 0.56 -10.74 18.09
C ASN A 26 -0.93 -10.49 18.30
N ASP A 27 -1.27 -9.52 19.15
CA ASP A 27 -2.65 -9.12 19.44
C ASP A 27 -3.24 -8.20 18.36
N LEU A 28 -2.39 -7.63 17.49
CA LEU A 28 -2.80 -6.79 16.37
C LEU A 28 -3.27 -7.64 15.19
N LYS A 29 -4.37 -7.22 14.57
CA LYS A 29 -4.91 -7.83 13.35
C LYS A 29 -4.13 -7.38 12.12
N PRO A 30 -4.05 -8.23 11.07
CA PRO A 30 -3.41 -7.86 9.82
C PRO A 30 -4.13 -6.72 9.12
N ILE A 31 -3.39 -5.91 8.36
CA ILE A 31 -3.96 -4.91 7.45
C ILE A 31 -3.91 -5.43 6.03
N LEU A 32 -5.09 -5.52 5.42
CA LEU A 32 -5.31 -6.09 4.10
C LEU A 32 -5.23 -5.01 3.02
N GLY A 33 -5.42 -5.38 1.77
CA GLY A 33 -5.55 -4.42 0.67
C GLY A 33 -7.00 -3.99 0.44
N ASN A 34 -7.22 -2.73 0.06
CA ASN A 34 -8.56 -2.23 -0.26
C ASN A 34 -8.53 -0.97 -1.16
N GLY A 35 -9.69 -0.54 -1.64
CA GLY A 35 -9.90 0.55 -2.59
C GLY A 35 -10.70 0.08 -3.80
N LYS A 36 -10.26 0.42 -5.01
CA LYS A 36 -10.79 -0.14 -6.26
C LYS A 36 -10.25 -1.56 -6.45
N ILE A 37 -11.05 -2.56 -6.07
CA ILE A 37 -10.64 -3.98 -6.01
C ILE A 37 -10.53 -4.71 -7.36
N PHE A 38 -10.98 -4.08 -8.46
CA PHE A 38 -10.89 -4.65 -9.79
C PHE A 38 -10.37 -3.61 -10.78
N ARG A 39 -9.25 -3.94 -11.43
CA ARG A 39 -8.54 -3.13 -12.41
C ARG A 39 -8.35 -1.67 -11.98
N PRO A 40 -7.80 -1.40 -10.78
CA PRO A 40 -7.47 -0.05 -10.40
C PRO A 40 -6.44 0.53 -11.37
N LYS A 41 -6.51 1.84 -11.56
CA LYS A 41 -5.47 2.56 -12.30
C LYS A 41 -4.13 2.43 -11.59
N ILE A 42 -4.13 2.54 -10.26
CA ILE A 42 -2.90 2.50 -9.45
C ILE A 42 -3.11 1.64 -8.22
N MET A 43 -2.18 0.70 -8.00
CA MET A 43 -1.99 0.01 -6.73
C MET A 43 -0.77 0.60 -6.01
N PHE A 44 -0.96 1.08 -4.79
CA PHE A 44 0.09 1.57 -3.91
C PHE A 44 0.51 0.45 -2.95
N VAL A 45 1.80 0.08 -2.99
CA VAL A 45 2.37 -0.98 -2.14
C VAL A 45 3.35 -0.37 -1.15
N PHE A 46 3.01 -0.46 0.13
CA PHE A 46 3.84 -0.03 1.26
C PHE A 46 4.57 -1.22 1.90
N ILE A 47 5.30 -0.99 2.99
CA ILE A 47 6.15 -2.01 3.63
C ILE A 47 5.30 -2.94 4.51
N ASN A 48 5.00 -2.50 5.74
CA ASN A 48 4.15 -3.19 6.70
C ASN A 48 3.32 -2.15 7.45
N PRO A 49 2.11 -2.53 7.91
CA PRO A 49 1.33 -1.73 8.83
C PRO A 49 1.97 -1.69 10.22
N THR A 50 1.61 -0.65 10.99
CA THR A 50 1.94 -0.51 12.41
C THR A 50 0.67 -0.27 13.23
N HIS A 51 0.75 -0.36 14.56
CA HIS A 51 -0.37 -0.08 15.48
C HIS A 51 -1.01 1.31 15.27
N ALA A 52 -0.28 2.25 14.67
CA ALA A 52 -0.80 3.58 14.33
C ALA A 52 -1.99 3.51 13.36
N ASN A 53 -2.11 2.41 12.59
CA ASN A 53 -3.35 2.10 11.89
C ASN A 53 -4.36 1.57 12.90
N ILE A 54 -5.36 2.37 13.25
CA ILE A 54 -6.34 2.02 14.29
C ILE A 54 -7.17 0.79 13.92
N SER A 55 -7.28 0.48 12.62
CA SER A 55 -7.93 -0.73 12.13
C SER A 55 -7.07 -1.98 12.33
N SER A 56 -5.97 -1.92 13.09
CA SER A 56 -5.26 -3.10 13.58
C SER A 56 -5.83 -3.62 14.90
N GLY A 57 -6.58 -2.79 15.65
CA GLY A 57 -7.14 -3.20 16.94
C GLY A 57 -8.14 -4.36 16.81
N PRO A 58 -8.18 -5.32 17.76
CA PRO A 58 -9.05 -6.49 17.70
C PRO A 58 -10.54 -6.13 17.70
N ASP A 59 -10.91 -5.00 18.29
CA ASP A 59 -12.30 -4.53 18.39
C ASP A 59 -12.79 -3.77 17.15
N TRP A 60 -11.90 -3.43 16.21
CA TRP A 60 -12.31 -2.81 14.96
C TRP A 60 -13.20 -3.76 14.14
N ARG A 61 -14.42 -3.33 13.81
CA ARG A 61 -15.41 -4.11 13.05
C ARG A 61 -15.54 -3.71 11.58
N GLY A 62 -14.81 -2.68 11.16
CA GLY A 62 -14.81 -2.18 9.79
C GLY A 62 -13.79 -2.85 8.87
N PRO A 63 -13.68 -2.37 7.62
CA PRO A 63 -12.61 -2.80 6.73
C PRO A 63 -11.24 -2.43 7.30
N ARG A 64 -10.22 -3.26 7.03
CA ARG A 64 -8.84 -3.06 7.46
C ARG A 64 -7.96 -2.80 6.24
N PHE A 65 -7.55 -1.56 6.05
CA PHE A 65 -6.70 -1.15 4.93
C PHE A 65 -5.68 -0.10 5.36
N PRO A 66 -4.62 0.18 4.57
CA PRO A 66 -3.54 1.05 4.99
C PRO A 66 -4.03 2.45 5.38
N PHE A 67 -3.44 2.98 6.46
CA PHE A 67 -3.54 4.38 6.89
C PHE A 67 -4.88 4.85 7.49
N ILE A 68 -5.79 3.94 7.83
CA ILE A 68 -6.95 4.28 8.67
C ILE A 68 -6.46 4.85 10.00
N GLY A 69 -6.95 6.04 10.37
CA GLY A 69 -6.58 6.72 11.62
C GLY A 69 -5.22 7.43 11.60
N THR A 70 -4.48 7.39 10.48
CA THR A 70 -3.22 8.13 10.33
C THR A 70 -3.46 9.39 9.50
N LYS A 71 -2.77 10.51 9.80
CA LYS A 71 -2.96 11.78 9.06
C LYS A 71 -1.85 12.07 8.05
N GLN A 72 -0.62 11.69 8.37
CA GLN A 72 0.56 12.17 7.65
C GLN A 72 0.63 11.67 6.20
N VAL A 73 0.27 10.42 5.95
CA VAL A 73 0.32 9.87 4.59
C VAL A 73 -0.70 10.56 3.69
N TRP A 74 -1.94 10.75 4.14
CA TRP A 74 -2.96 11.48 3.36
C TRP A 74 -2.53 12.90 3.03
N LYS A 75 -1.86 13.61 3.96
CA LYS A 75 -1.31 14.96 3.70
C LYS A 75 -0.30 14.95 2.55
N ILE A 76 0.49 13.89 2.40
CA ILE A 76 1.47 13.76 1.31
C ILE A 76 0.78 13.54 -0.03
N PHE A 77 -0.20 12.64 -0.08
CA PHE A 77 -0.99 12.44 -1.29
C PHE A 77 -1.77 13.70 -1.68
N HIS A 78 -2.30 14.45 -0.71
CA HIS A 78 -2.93 15.76 -0.94
C HIS A 78 -1.95 16.80 -1.51
N LYS A 79 -0.75 16.96 -0.92
CA LYS A 79 0.30 17.86 -1.43
C LYS A 79 0.80 17.49 -2.83
N ALA A 80 0.62 16.24 -3.24
CA ALA A 80 0.89 15.74 -4.57
C ALA A 80 -0.27 15.96 -5.57
N GLY A 81 -1.39 16.54 -5.14
CA GLY A 81 -2.57 16.78 -5.97
C GLY A 81 -3.46 15.54 -6.19
N MET A 82 -3.28 14.49 -5.38
CA MET A 82 -4.01 13.22 -5.54
C MET A 82 -5.27 13.13 -4.66
N PHE A 83 -5.41 14.03 -3.68
CA PHE A 83 -6.54 14.15 -2.76
C PHE A 83 -7.16 15.54 -2.86
N ASP A 84 -8.48 15.64 -2.68
CA ASP A 84 -9.16 16.93 -2.63
C ASP A 84 -9.02 17.62 -1.26
N ASN A 85 -9.31 18.93 -1.24
CA ASN A 85 -9.20 19.75 -0.04
C ASN A 85 -10.24 19.34 1.03
N GLU A 86 -11.46 19.01 0.60
CA GLU A 86 -12.54 18.65 1.52
C GLU A 86 -12.21 17.41 2.34
N LEU A 87 -11.74 16.33 1.69
CA LEU A 87 -11.42 15.09 2.38
C LEU A 87 -10.20 15.25 3.28
N ILE A 88 -9.17 15.98 2.87
CA ILE A 88 -8.00 16.17 3.74
C ILE A 88 -8.32 17.03 4.96
N GLU A 89 -9.19 18.03 4.82
CA GLU A 89 -9.69 18.83 5.94
C GLU A 89 -10.46 17.94 6.91
N ALA A 90 -11.36 17.09 6.41
CA ALA A 90 -12.10 16.13 7.23
C ALA A 90 -11.16 15.12 7.94
N ILE A 91 -10.13 14.62 7.25
CA ILE A 91 -9.13 13.72 7.85
C ILE A 91 -8.35 14.44 8.97
N ASN A 92 -8.04 15.73 8.77
CA ASN A 92 -7.28 16.51 9.75
C ASN A 92 -8.11 16.90 10.97
N SER A 93 -9.39 17.23 10.79
CA SER A 93 -10.32 17.59 11.88
C SER A 93 -10.85 16.38 12.63
N SER A 94 -10.87 15.19 12.01
CA SER A 94 -11.28 13.96 12.66
C SER A 94 -10.34 13.62 13.83
N GLU A 95 -10.88 13.65 15.05
CA GLU A 95 -10.25 13.11 16.26
C GLU A 95 -10.37 11.58 16.33
N ARG A 96 -11.48 11.04 15.83
CA ARG A 96 -11.77 9.60 15.74
C ARG A 96 -12.29 9.26 14.36
N TRP A 97 -11.77 8.18 13.78
CA TRP A 97 -12.30 7.63 12.54
C TRP A 97 -13.47 6.71 12.87
N SER A 98 -14.69 7.14 12.53
CA SER A 98 -15.86 6.28 12.55
C SER A 98 -15.84 5.30 11.37
N LEU A 99 -16.71 4.29 11.41
CA LEU A 99 -16.92 3.39 10.28
C LEU A 99 -17.44 4.17 9.05
N GLU A 100 -18.40 5.07 9.26
CA GLU A 100 -18.93 5.95 8.20
C GLU A 100 -17.82 6.81 7.56
N PHE A 101 -16.93 7.41 8.37
CA PHE A 101 -15.83 8.19 7.82
C PHE A 101 -14.81 7.31 7.09
N THR A 102 -14.58 6.09 7.58
CA THR A 102 -13.75 5.10 6.89
C THR A 102 -14.33 4.76 5.52
N ASP A 103 -15.64 4.60 5.42
CA ASP A 103 -16.34 4.34 4.15
C ASP A 103 -16.25 5.55 3.20
N LYS A 104 -16.37 6.79 3.70
CA LYS A 104 -16.13 8.01 2.90
C LYS A 104 -14.73 8.02 2.27
N VAL A 105 -13.69 7.71 3.06
CA VAL A 105 -12.31 7.62 2.55
C VAL A 105 -12.18 6.48 1.53
N LEU A 106 -12.80 5.32 1.79
CA LEU A 106 -12.75 4.18 0.89
C LEU A 106 -13.44 4.48 -0.45
N ASP A 107 -14.56 5.17 -0.45
CA ASP A 107 -15.27 5.57 -1.67
C ASP A 107 -14.48 6.60 -2.48
N PHE A 108 -13.77 7.51 -1.82
CA PHE A 108 -12.81 8.37 -2.48
C PHE A 108 -11.70 7.58 -3.17
N LEU A 109 -11.12 6.58 -2.51
CA LEU A 109 -10.10 5.72 -3.14
C LEU A 109 -10.64 5.00 -4.37
N LYS A 110 -11.88 4.49 -4.29
CA LYS A 110 -12.56 3.85 -5.42
C LYS A 110 -12.76 4.82 -6.58
N SER A 111 -13.20 6.06 -6.30
CA SER A 111 -13.47 7.08 -7.33
C SER A 111 -12.20 7.51 -8.06
N LYS A 112 -11.06 7.56 -7.36
CA LYS A 112 -9.74 7.80 -7.96
C LYS A 112 -9.11 6.57 -8.63
N SER A 113 -9.79 5.42 -8.57
CA SER A 113 -9.27 4.14 -9.08
C SER A 113 -7.95 3.74 -8.41
N PHE A 114 -7.87 3.96 -7.10
CA PHE A 114 -6.72 3.63 -6.26
C PHE A 114 -6.98 2.39 -5.43
N TYR A 115 -5.94 1.60 -5.25
CA TYR A 115 -5.92 0.45 -4.36
C TYR A 115 -4.68 0.54 -3.47
N LEU A 116 -4.83 0.35 -2.17
CA LEU A 116 -3.75 0.50 -1.19
C LEU A 116 -3.49 -0.85 -0.53
N THR A 117 -2.23 -1.24 -0.41
CA THR A 117 -1.84 -2.51 0.21
C THR A 117 -0.40 -2.48 0.72
N ASN A 118 0.04 -3.54 1.41
CA ASN A 118 1.39 -3.69 1.94
C ASN A 118 2.06 -4.95 1.36
N ILE A 119 3.39 -5.00 1.24
CA ILE A 119 4.11 -6.25 0.94
C ILE A 119 3.99 -7.25 2.10
N VAL A 120 3.99 -6.77 3.34
CA VAL A 120 3.78 -7.58 4.55
C VAL A 120 2.45 -7.21 5.19
N LYS A 121 1.57 -8.19 5.42
CA LYS A 121 0.23 -7.95 6.01
C LYS A 121 0.24 -7.94 7.54
N TRP A 122 1.28 -8.50 8.15
CA TRP A 122 1.49 -8.50 9.60
C TRP A 122 1.68 -7.08 10.15
N THR A 123 1.01 -6.77 11.25
CA THR A 123 1.08 -5.46 11.90
C THR A 123 2.09 -5.45 13.02
N GLY A 124 3.04 -4.51 12.95
CA GLY A 124 4.02 -4.31 14.00
C GLY A 124 3.53 -3.39 15.11
N HIS A 125 4.00 -3.64 16.34
CA HIS A 125 3.79 -2.75 17.47
C HIS A 125 4.54 -1.42 17.34
N ASP A 126 5.50 -1.31 16.41
CA ASP A 126 6.26 -0.09 16.17
C ASP A 126 6.62 0.07 14.68
N ALA A 127 7.54 0.99 14.38
CA ALA A 127 8.02 1.26 13.03
C ALA A 127 9.19 0.37 12.59
N THR A 128 9.48 -0.72 13.31
CA THR A 128 10.52 -1.68 12.93
C THR A 128 10.14 -2.35 11.62
N LEU A 129 11.12 -2.44 10.71
CA LEU A 129 10.94 -3.04 9.39
C LEU A 129 10.76 -4.56 9.52
N PRO A 130 9.97 -5.20 8.63
CA PRO A 130 9.82 -6.64 8.64
C PRO A 130 11.14 -7.29 8.21
N ASP A 131 11.47 -8.40 8.86
CA ASP A 131 12.59 -9.25 8.46
C ASP A 131 12.30 -10.02 7.15
N SER A 132 13.33 -10.71 6.66
CA SER A 132 13.24 -11.50 5.43
C SER A 132 12.22 -12.63 5.51
N GLU A 133 12.01 -13.23 6.68
CA GLU A 133 11.05 -14.33 6.85
C GLU A 133 9.61 -13.83 6.71
N LYS A 134 9.28 -12.69 7.32
CA LYS A 134 7.99 -12.02 7.13
C LYS A 134 7.77 -11.66 5.66
N ILE A 135 8.78 -11.10 4.99
CA ILE A 135 8.67 -10.77 3.57
C ILE A 135 8.43 -12.03 2.72
N LYS A 136 9.20 -13.11 2.95
CA LYS A 136 9.07 -14.39 2.24
C LYS A 136 7.68 -15.01 2.45
N LEU A 137 7.12 -14.86 3.64
CA LEU A 137 5.79 -15.39 3.98
C LEU A 137 4.66 -14.65 3.24
N PHE A 138 4.74 -13.32 3.13
CA PHE A 138 3.66 -12.50 2.56
C PHE A 138 3.86 -12.13 1.08
N LEU A 139 5.06 -12.26 0.51
CA LEU A 139 5.28 -11.95 -0.91
C LEU A 139 4.35 -12.77 -1.84
N PRO A 140 4.18 -14.10 -1.67
CA PRO A 140 3.23 -14.85 -2.50
C PRO A 140 1.77 -14.39 -2.35
N VAL A 141 1.40 -13.85 -1.18
CA VAL A 141 0.08 -13.25 -0.95
C VAL A 141 -0.08 -12.00 -1.79
N LEU A 142 0.91 -11.09 -1.79
CA LEU A 142 0.86 -9.89 -2.60
C LEU A 142 0.88 -10.21 -4.11
N GLU A 143 1.68 -11.18 -4.54
CA GLU A 143 1.71 -11.63 -5.95
C GLU A 143 0.31 -12.09 -6.39
N ARG A 144 -0.35 -12.92 -5.55
CA ARG A 144 -1.71 -13.37 -5.85
C ARG A 144 -2.74 -12.25 -5.80
N GLU A 145 -2.60 -11.33 -4.85
CA GLU A 145 -3.44 -10.12 -4.76
C GLU A 145 -3.36 -9.30 -6.05
N ILE A 146 -2.16 -9.12 -6.61
CA ILE A 146 -1.96 -8.41 -7.88
C ILE A 146 -2.63 -9.14 -9.05
N GLU A 147 -2.56 -10.47 -9.09
CA GLU A 147 -3.25 -11.28 -10.11
C GLU A 147 -4.78 -11.14 -10.07
N ILE A 148 -5.35 -11.07 -8.85
CA ILE A 148 -6.80 -10.91 -8.63
C ILE A 148 -7.23 -9.47 -8.95
N VAL A 149 -6.48 -8.48 -8.47
CA VAL A 149 -6.84 -7.05 -8.56
C VAL A 149 -6.54 -6.46 -9.93
N GLN A 150 -5.48 -6.91 -10.60
CA GLN A 150 -5.08 -6.51 -11.96
C GLN A 150 -4.82 -4.99 -12.14
N PRO A 151 -3.95 -4.35 -11.34
CA PRO A 151 -3.65 -2.92 -11.44
C PRO A 151 -2.91 -2.53 -12.72
N LYS A 152 -3.30 -1.41 -13.36
CA LYS A 152 -2.57 -0.87 -14.54
C LYS A 152 -1.13 -0.47 -14.19
N TYR A 153 -0.96 0.21 -13.07
CA TYR A 153 0.35 0.57 -12.50
C TYR A 153 0.44 0.17 -11.03
N ILE A 154 1.65 -0.16 -10.60
CA ILE A 154 1.99 -0.39 -9.20
C ILE A 154 3.02 0.64 -8.78
N VAL A 155 2.80 1.32 -7.66
CA VAL A 155 3.74 2.26 -7.05
C VAL A 155 4.24 1.66 -5.76
N THR A 156 5.54 1.36 -5.69
CA THR A 156 6.17 0.77 -4.51
C THR A 156 6.86 1.85 -3.67
N PHE A 157 6.54 1.92 -2.39
CA PHE A 157 7.11 2.91 -1.47
C PHE A 157 8.29 2.35 -0.69
N GLY A 158 9.50 2.80 -1.04
CA GLY A 158 10.77 2.33 -0.48
C GLY A 158 11.37 1.15 -1.24
N LEU A 159 12.61 0.81 -0.90
CA LEU A 159 13.36 -0.26 -1.58
C LEU A 159 12.84 -1.65 -1.25
N ILE A 160 12.34 -1.90 -0.04
CA ILE A 160 11.85 -3.24 0.35
C ILE A 160 10.77 -3.77 -0.61
N PRO A 161 9.63 -3.07 -0.82
CA PRO A 161 8.63 -3.55 -1.77
C PRO A 161 9.18 -3.56 -3.20
N PHE A 162 9.94 -2.53 -3.60
CA PHE A 162 10.49 -2.46 -4.95
C PHE A 162 11.39 -3.65 -5.29
N GLU A 163 12.42 -3.91 -4.49
CA GLU A 163 13.45 -4.92 -4.79
C GLU A 163 12.87 -6.33 -4.79
N ASN A 164 11.92 -6.63 -3.88
CA ASN A 164 11.26 -7.93 -3.83
C ASN A 164 10.29 -8.13 -5.01
N MET A 165 9.56 -7.08 -5.41
CA MET A 165 8.56 -7.18 -6.47
C MET A 165 9.17 -7.10 -7.87
N ALA A 166 10.10 -6.17 -8.09
CA ALA A 166 10.76 -5.97 -9.38
C ALA A 166 11.94 -6.92 -9.60
N LYS A 167 12.38 -7.64 -8.56
CA LYS A 167 13.56 -8.54 -8.57
C LYS A 167 14.82 -7.83 -9.09
N GLN A 168 14.94 -6.54 -8.79
CA GLN A 168 16.01 -5.66 -9.23
C GLN A 168 16.44 -4.76 -8.08
N LYS A 169 17.73 -4.50 -7.98
CA LYS A 169 18.30 -3.52 -7.05
C LYS A 169 18.52 -2.20 -7.78
N ILE A 170 18.10 -1.10 -7.17
CA ILE A 170 18.34 0.25 -7.67
C ILE A 170 18.79 1.17 -6.54
N LYS A 171 19.42 2.29 -6.90
CA LYS A 171 19.53 3.43 -5.99
C LYS A 171 18.33 4.36 -6.25
N LEU A 172 17.49 4.56 -5.24
CA LEU A 172 16.35 5.49 -5.36
C LEU A 172 16.78 6.92 -5.72
N GLY A 173 17.99 7.33 -5.29
CA GLY A 173 18.57 8.63 -5.65
C GLY A 173 18.77 8.78 -7.16
N ASP A 174 19.41 7.79 -7.79
CA ASP A 174 19.68 7.79 -9.24
C ASP A 174 18.37 7.73 -10.04
N TYR A 175 17.43 6.89 -9.60
CA TYR A 175 16.09 6.84 -10.19
C TYR A 175 15.41 8.21 -10.15
N TYR A 176 15.37 8.84 -8.98
CA TYR A 176 14.75 10.14 -8.81
C TYR A 176 15.42 11.22 -9.66
N SER A 177 16.75 11.29 -9.67
CA SER A 177 17.48 12.27 -10.47
C SER A 177 17.14 12.11 -11.96
N GLY A 178 17.10 10.87 -12.46
CA GLY A 178 16.71 10.60 -13.85
C GLY A 178 15.26 10.96 -14.16
N VAL A 179 14.31 10.69 -13.25
CA VAL A 179 12.90 11.06 -13.43
C VAL A 179 12.72 12.58 -13.43
N MET A 180 13.38 13.30 -12.52
CA MET A 180 13.27 14.75 -12.42
C MET A 180 13.98 15.47 -13.57
N GLN A 181 15.14 14.99 -14.02
CA GLN A 181 15.84 15.57 -15.17
C GLN A 181 15.00 15.48 -16.45
N ASN A 182 14.32 14.35 -16.66
CA ASN A 182 13.56 14.09 -17.88
C ASN A 182 12.06 14.43 -17.76
N GLN A 183 11.59 14.80 -16.56
CA GLN A 183 10.17 14.97 -16.22
C GLN A 183 9.31 13.78 -16.69
N LYS A 184 9.87 12.57 -16.63
CA LYS A 184 9.26 11.36 -17.18
C LYS A 184 9.49 10.17 -16.26
N LEU A 185 8.40 9.51 -15.88
CA LEU A 185 8.45 8.30 -15.07
C LEU A 185 9.10 7.14 -15.85
N LYS A 186 10.03 6.44 -15.20
CA LYS A 186 10.56 5.15 -15.66
C LYS A 186 9.80 4.02 -14.98
N TYR A 187 9.37 3.05 -15.78
CA TYR A 187 8.63 1.87 -15.34
C TYR A 187 9.49 0.61 -15.44
N PHE A 188 9.14 -0.38 -14.63
CA PHE A 188 9.67 -1.74 -14.70
C PHE A 188 8.52 -2.67 -15.04
N GLU A 189 8.56 -3.30 -16.21
CA GLU A 189 7.50 -4.23 -16.63
C GLU A 189 7.62 -5.54 -15.86
N MET A 190 6.52 -5.97 -15.27
CA MET A 190 6.46 -7.18 -14.46
C MET A 190 5.31 -8.07 -14.90
N GLN A 191 5.49 -9.37 -14.69
CA GLN A 191 4.46 -10.38 -14.93
C GLN A 191 4.18 -11.15 -13.64
N TYR A 192 2.91 -11.15 -13.23
CA TYR A 192 2.37 -11.92 -12.11
C TYR A 192 1.37 -12.93 -12.68
N GLY A 193 1.71 -14.22 -12.66
CA GLY A 193 0.96 -15.25 -13.37
C GLY A 193 0.81 -14.91 -14.87
N LYS A 194 -0.44 -14.72 -15.32
CA LYS A 194 -0.76 -14.29 -16.70
C LYS A 194 -0.94 -12.77 -16.85
N PHE A 195 -0.89 -12.02 -15.75
CA PHE A 195 -1.14 -10.59 -15.73
C PHE A 195 0.16 -9.79 -15.87
N LYS A 196 0.16 -8.78 -16.75
CA LYS A 196 1.29 -7.86 -16.94
C LYS A 196 0.97 -6.49 -16.37
N THR A 197 1.93 -5.88 -15.70
CA THR A 197 1.81 -4.54 -15.10
C THR A 197 3.15 -3.81 -15.09
N LYS A 198 3.15 -2.57 -14.57
CA LYS A 198 4.31 -1.68 -14.53
C LYS A 198 4.54 -1.20 -13.10
N ILE A 199 5.74 -1.43 -12.58
CA ILE A 199 6.17 -0.94 -11.27
C ILE A 199 6.88 0.41 -11.41
N ILE A 200 6.56 1.33 -10.50
CA ILE A 200 7.15 2.66 -10.35
C ILE A 200 7.70 2.77 -8.92
N PRO A 201 9.02 2.85 -8.71
CA PRO A 201 9.57 3.09 -7.40
C PRO A 201 9.31 4.53 -6.93
N CYS A 202 8.98 4.67 -5.65
CA CYS A 202 8.78 5.96 -4.99
C CYS A 202 9.47 5.95 -3.61
N TYR A 203 9.84 7.13 -3.12
CA TYR A 203 10.28 7.29 -1.74
C TYR A 203 9.13 7.06 -0.78
N PHE A 204 9.40 6.44 0.36
CA PHE A 204 8.41 6.32 1.44
C PHE A 204 7.97 7.73 1.89
N PRO A 205 6.66 7.98 2.09
CA PRO A 205 6.14 9.34 2.18
C PRO A 205 6.30 9.98 3.56
N VAL A 206 6.65 9.19 4.60
CA VAL A 206 6.69 9.64 6.00
C VAL A 206 7.87 9.03 6.77
N GLY A 207 8.07 9.42 8.04
CA GLY A 207 9.09 8.85 8.92
C GLY A 207 10.51 9.08 8.39
N ARG A 208 11.32 8.02 8.33
CA ARG A 208 12.70 8.04 7.78
C ARG A 208 12.75 8.13 6.24
N GLY A 209 11.60 8.28 5.58
CA GLY A 209 11.50 8.44 4.14
C GLY A 209 11.94 9.83 3.65
N ASN A 210 11.58 10.16 2.41
CA ASN A 210 11.82 11.50 1.85
C ASN A 210 10.50 12.08 1.31
N PRO A 211 9.72 12.78 2.16
CA PRO A 211 8.41 13.28 1.79
C PRO A 211 8.43 14.22 0.58
N LYS A 212 9.46 15.08 0.46
CA LYS A 212 9.61 16.01 -0.68
C LYS A 212 9.72 15.25 -1.99
N LYS A 213 10.66 14.30 -2.07
CA LYS A 213 10.87 13.48 -3.26
C LYS A 213 9.67 12.59 -3.57
N ALA A 214 8.98 12.10 -2.55
CA ALA A 214 7.74 11.34 -2.72
C ALA A 214 6.65 12.20 -3.37
N ILE A 215 6.45 13.44 -2.91
CA ILE A 215 5.48 14.39 -3.50
C ILE A 215 5.79 14.65 -4.98
N GLU A 216 7.06 14.91 -5.31
CA GLU A 216 7.48 15.22 -6.68
C GLU A 216 7.24 14.04 -7.64
N ILE A 217 7.54 12.81 -7.22
CA ILE A 217 7.23 11.60 -7.99
C ILE A 217 5.70 11.40 -8.10
N LEU A 218 4.97 11.57 -7.00
CA LEU A 218 3.51 11.39 -6.97
C LEU A 218 2.76 12.39 -7.85
N ARG A 219 3.24 13.63 -8.00
CA ARG A 219 2.69 14.60 -8.94
C ARG A 219 2.73 14.08 -10.37
N LEU A 220 3.87 13.52 -10.80
CA LEU A 220 3.99 12.90 -12.12
C LEU A 220 3.06 11.69 -12.27
N ILE A 221 2.92 10.88 -11.21
CA ILE A 221 2.00 9.74 -11.18
C ILE A 221 0.54 10.17 -11.33
N GLY A 222 0.17 11.33 -10.77
CA GLY A 222 -1.17 11.92 -10.90
C GLY A 222 -1.59 12.19 -12.35
N HIS A 223 -0.63 12.29 -13.27
CA HIS A 223 -0.86 12.54 -14.70
C HIS A 223 -0.90 11.26 -15.57
N LEU A 224 -0.79 10.06 -14.99
CA LEU A 224 -0.97 8.77 -15.70
C LEU A 224 -2.42 8.48 -16.07
#